data_AF-A0AAG5D859-F1
#
_entry.id   AF-A0AAG5D859-F1
#
_cell.length_a   1.000
_cell.length_b   1.000
_cell.length_c   1.000
_cell.angle_alpha   90.00
_cell.angle_beta   90.00
_cell.angle_gamma   90.00
#
_symmetry.space_group_name_H-M   'P 1'
#
loop_
_entity.id
_entity.type
_entity.pdbx_description
1 polymer ?
#
loop_
_entity_poly.entity_id
_entity_poly.type
_entity_poly.pdbx_seq_one_letter_code
_entity_poly.pdbx_strand_id
1 'polypeptide(L)'
;MSETDIPHLADAKRTVPQMKVNRIERDLWNAFRVWAPSSQTQQLASEANRALFAELLSFREDKKCRPFESDATKPEVTPRVPERLASVVVEMLVENFNGGPEPGGLSGSQREDFGNMLSTNLHLMKIIDLDIESFWRRVVWCCSADRLAYYEHDLDRNFDWKRFGIELKLAQMVEQQDPQYWEIEGLEDTVKRAAPYVENLSIEQLMPFPLVPPLEGYESYRLASTPEALCHHGSLSILGHLENLTSLSLVFGVKNWTNPYRSRYSRFSVADV
;
A
#
# COMPACT_ATOMS: atom_id res chain seq x y z
N MET A 1 43.54 60.26 49.47
CA MET A 1 43.16 60.75 48.14
C MET A 1 42.89 59.54 47.27
N SER A 2 41.67 59.00 47.28
CA SER A 2 40.47 59.43 46.55
C SER A 2 40.21 58.36 45.49
N GLU A 3 39.19 57.55 45.74
CA GLU A 3 38.56 56.63 44.79
C GLU A 3 38.31 57.34 43.45
N THR A 4 38.51 56.64 42.34
CA THR A 4 37.93 57.02 41.04
C THR A 4 37.73 55.75 40.22
N ASP A 5 36.57 55.15 40.47
CA ASP A 5 35.62 54.60 39.52
C ASP A 5 36.16 54.02 38.21
N ILE A 6 35.95 52.71 38.07
CA ILE A 6 35.92 51.99 36.80
C ILE A 6 34.50 52.13 36.23
N PRO A 7 34.32 52.89 35.13
CA PRO A 7 33.33 52.50 34.14
C PRO A 7 33.95 52.47 32.73
N HIS A 8 33.25 51.81 31.80
CA HIS A 8 33.54 51.73 30.36
C HIS A 8 34.28 50.49 29.82
N LEU A 9 34.10 49.32 30.45
CA LEU A 9 34.33 48.03 29.77
C LEU A 9 33.02 47.36 29.28
N ALA A 10 31.92 48.12 29.19
CA ALA A 10 30.62 47.60 28.75
C ALA A 10 30.24 47.95 27.30
N ASP A 11 30.82 48.98 26.67
CA ASP A 11 30.25 49.55 25.44
C ASP A 11 31.10 49.42 24.17
N ALA A 12 32.08 48.51 24.15
CA ALA A 12 32.82 48.18 22.93
C ALA A 12 32.45 46.79 22.39
N LYS A 13 31.16 46.39 22.47
CA LYS A 13 30.64 45.42 21.51
C LYS A 13 30.57 46.12 20.15
N ARG A 14 31.67 46.07 19.41
CA ARG A 14 31.69 46.32 17.97
C ARG A 14 30.51 45.55 17.37
N THR A 15 29.50 46.30 16.97
CA THR A 15 28.39 45.86 16.13
C THR A 15 28.98 45.44 14.80
N VAL A 16 29.44 44.19 14.72
CA VAL A 16 29.58 43.52 13.44
C VAL A 16 28.16 43.51 12.88
N PRO A 17 27.89 44.14 11.72
CA PRO A 17 26.58 44.03 11.11
C PRO A 17 26.35 42.53 10.89
N GLN A 18 25.44 41.95 11.68
CA GLN A 18 24.94 40.61 11.41
C GLN A 18 24.20 40.73 10.09
N MET A 19 24.94 40.49 9.01
CA MET A 19 24.39 40.32 7.70
C MET A 19 23.43 39.13 7.86
N LYS A 20 22.13 39.43 7.91
CA LYS A 20 21.05 38.44 7.82
C LYS A 20 21.09 37.86 6.41
N VAL A 21 22.17 37.13 6.11
CA VAL A 21 22.27 36.35 4.89
C VAL A 21 21.27 35.23 5.09
N ASN A 22 20.25 35.21 4.23
CA ASN A 22 19.26 34.17 4.22
C ASN A 22 20.02 32.84 4.16
N ARG A 23 19.74 31.92 5.10
CA ARG A 23 20.51 30.67 5.24
C ARG A 23 20.55 29.91 3.91
N ILE A 24 19.46 29.98 3.16
CA ILE A 24 19.30 29.43 1.81
C ILE A 24 20.26 30.08 0.81
N GLU A 25 20.40 31.40 0.82
CA GLU A 25 21.36 32.10 -0.06
C GLU A 25 22.79 31.70 0.25
N ARG A 26 23.12 31.56 1.54
CA ARG A 26 24.46 31.10 1.95
C ARG A 26 24.74 29.68 1.46
N ASP A 27 23.78 28.79 1.61
CA ASP A 27 23.94 27.38 1.22
C ASP A 27 24.04 27.25 -0.31
N LEU A 28 23.27 28.05 -1.07
CA LEU A 28 23.39 28.15 -2.52
C LEU A 28 24.74 28.72 -2.96
N TRP A 29 25.24 29.76 -2.30
CA TRP A 29 26.56 30.31 -2.58
C TRP A 29 27.69 29.32 -2.29
N ASN A 30 27.55 28.53 -1.22
CA ASN A 30 28.50 27.48 -0.88
C ASN A 30 28.45 26.34 -1.90
N ALA A 31 27.26 25.87 -2.28
CA ALA A 31 27.08 24.86 -3.30
C ALA A 31 27.66 25.32 -4.65
N PHE A 32 27.37 26.56 -5.06
CA PHE A 32 27.94 27.14 -6.28
C PHE A 32 29.47 27.16 -6.22
N ARG A 33 30.06 27.60 -5.11
CA ARG A 33 31.53 27.61 -4.97
C ARG A 33 32.17 26.22 -5.01
N VAL A 34 31.50 25.21 -4.47
CA VAL A 34 32.01 23.83 -4.41
C VAL A 34 31.86 23.13 -5.76
N TRP A 35 30.74 23.36 -6.45
CA TRP A 35 30.38 22.65 -7.67
C TRP A 35 30.59 23.47 -8.95
N ALA A 36 31.06 24.72 -8.84
CA ALA A 36 31.42 25.52 -10.00
C ALA A 36 32.58 24.85 -10.76
N PRO A 37 32.56 24.90 -12.11
CA PRO A 37 33.69 24.46 -12.90
C PRO A 37 34.92 25.28 -12.52
N SER A 38 36.07 24.61 -12.40
CA SER A 38 37.33 25.26 -12.07
C SER A 38 37.70 26.31 -13.12
N SER A 39 38.51 27.29 -12.75
CA SER A 39 38.98 28.34 -13.67
C SER A 39 39.73 27.77 -14.88
N GLN A 40 40.37 26.61 -14.72
CA GLN A 40 41.05 25.88 -15.79
C GLN A 40 40.06 25.28 -16.78
N THR A 41 38.95 24.70 -16.29
CA THR A 41 37.89 24.15 -17.15
C THR A 41 37.20 25.26 -17.95
N GLN A 42 36.99 26.44 -17.36
CA GLN A 42 36.36 27.58 -18.03
C GLN A 42 37.19 28.17 -19.19
N GLN A 43 38.49 27.89 -19.24
CA GLN A 43 39.38 28.36 -20.31
C GLN A 43 39.40 27.44 -21.54
N LEU A 44 38.73 26.30 -21.49
CA LEU A 44 38.67 25.38 -22.62
C LEU A 44 37.83 25.96 -23.76
N ALA A 45 38.31 25.81 -25.00
CA ALA A 45 37.61 26.29 -26.19
C ALA A 45 36.21 25.66 -26.36
N SER A 46 35.97 24.47 -25.79
CA SER A 46 34.66 23.80 -25.74
C SER A 46 33.65 24.50 -24.82
N GLU A 47 34.12 25.29 -23.86
CA GLU A 47 33.28 26.03 -22.90
C GLU A 47 33.03 27.48 -23.35
N ALA A 48 33.74 27.95 -24.40
CA ALA A 48 33.67 29.35 -24.86
C ALA A 48 32.27 29.80 -25.30
N ASN A 49 31.42 28.87 -25.74
CA ASN A 49 30.03 29.13 -26.15
C ASN A 49 28.99 28.52 -25.20
N ARG A 50 29.40 28.05 -24.02
CA ARG A 50 28.46 27.47 -23.06
C ARG A 50 27.66 28.59 -22.41
N ALA A 51 26.40 28.73 -22.82
CA ALA A 51 25.42 29.45 -22.02
C ALA A 51 25.21 28.64 -20.73
N LEU A 52 25.71 29.15 -19.60
CA LEU A 52 25.39 28.60 -18.29
C LEU A 52 23.90 28.83 -18.03
N PHE A 53 23.07 27.84 -18.38
CA PHE A 53 21.72 27.74 -17.86
C PHE A 53 21.82 27.28 -16.40
N ALA A 54 22.19 28.20 -15.51
CA ALA A 54 21.76 28.04 -14.13
C ALA A 54 20.25 28.23 -14.18
N GLU A 55 19.48 27.13 -14.21
CA GLU A 55 18.05 27.22 -13.96
C GLU A 55 17.88 27.79 -12.56
N LEU A 56 17.62 29.09 -12.51
CA LEU A 56 17.14 29.76 -11.31
C LEU A 56 15.77 29.16 -11.04
N LEU A 57 15.72 28.09 -10.24
CA LEU A 57 14.50 27.67 -9.54
C LEU A 57 14.15 28.77 -8.54
N SER A 58 13.60 29.87 -9.06
CA SER A 58 12.96 30.89 -8.27
C SER A 58 11.58 30.36 -7.93
N PHE A 59 11.41 29.96 -6.67
CA PHE A 59 10.08 29.79 -6.11
C PHE A 59 9.40 31.15 -6.19
N ARG A 60 8.40 31.28 -7.07
CA ARG A 60 7.51 32.44 -7.08
C ARG A 60 6.87 32.50 -5.70
N GLU A 61 7.30 33.46 -4.88
CA GLU A 61 6.38 34.05 -3.92
C GLU A 61 5.29 34.72 -4.76
N ASP A 62 4.16 34.02 -4.93
CA ASP A 62 2.98 34.61 -5.53
C ASP A 62 2.58 35.79 -4.65
N LYS A 63 2.93 37.00 -5.13
CA LYS A 63 2.50 38.27 -4.57
C LYS A 63 0.99 38.42 -4.77
N LYS A 64 0.22 37.77 -3.91
CA LYS A 64 -1.15 38.17 -3.58
C LYS A 64 -1.27 38.23 -2.06
N CYS A 65 -0.50 39.13 -1.45
CA CYS A 65 -0.84 39.66 -0.14
C CYS A 65 -2.13 40.48 -0.28
N ARG A 66 -3.26 39.94 0.14
CA ARG A 66 -4.33 40.77 0.70
C ARG A 66 -4.00 40.99 2.18
N PRO A 67 -4.14 42.20 2.73
CA PRO A 67 -3.90 42.43 4.15
C PRO A 67 -5.04 41.80 4.97
N PHE A 68 -4.65 41.00 5.95
CA PHE A 68 -5.31 40.77 7.24
C PHE A 68 -6.84 40.66 7.24
N GLU A 69 -7.37 39.46 7.07
CA GLU A 69 -8.57 39.00 7.78
C GLU A 69 -8.36 37.55 8.22
N SER A 70 -8.48 37.34 9.52
CA SER A 70 -8.39 36.07 10.20
C SER A 70 -9.59 35.21 9.87
N ASP A 71 -9.40 34.12 9.13
CA ASP A 71 -10.16 32.90 9.42
C ASP A 71 -9.53 31.65 8.83
N ALA A 72 -9.72 30.56 9.56
CA ALA A 72 -9.00 29.31 9.44
C ALA A 72 -9.26 28.56 8.14
N THR A 73 -8.20 28.27 7.38
CA THR A 73 -7.96 26.93 6.79
C THR A 73 -6.51 26.91 6.29
N LYS A 74 -5.67 26.05 6.85
CA LYS A 74 -4.30 25.85 6.36
C LYS A 74 -4.36 25.31 4.92
N PRO A 75 -3.86 26.00 3.88
CA PRO A 75 -3.43 25.30 2.69
C PRO A 75 -2.08 24.66 3.01
N GLU A 76 -1.99 23.34 2.94
CA GLU A 76 -0.70 22.64 2.85
C GLU A 76 -0.01 23.12 1.56
N VAL A 77 0.81 24.17 1.68
CA VAL A 77 1.78 24.53 0.66
C VAL A 77 2.95 23.56 0.85
N THR A 78 2.81 22.35 0.31
CA THR A 78 3.98 21.50 0.10
C THR A 78 4.88 22.23 -0.91
N PRO A 79 6.19 22.40 -0.61
CA PRO A 79 7.10 22.94 -1.61
C PRO A 79 7.04 22.02 -2.83
N ARG A 80 6.69 22.56 -4.00
CA ARG A 80 6.70 21.84 -5.28
C ARG A 80 8.14 21.55 -5.67
N VAL A 81 8.73 20.56 -4.99
CA VAL A 81 9.94 19.89 -5.42
C VAL A 81 9.53 19.04 -6.63
N PRO A 82 10.17 19.19 -7.79
CA PRO A 82 9.91 18.31 -8.92
C PRO A 82 10.14 16.86 -8.49
N GLU A 83 9.19 15.98 -8.82
CA GLU A 83 9.33 14.55 -8.56
C GLU A 83 10.57 14.00 -9.25
N ARG A 84 11.23 13.06 -8.59
CA ARG A 84 12.38 12.39 -9.19
C ARG A 84 11.90 11.58 -10.38
N LEU A 85 12.65 11.61 -11.48
CA LEU A 85 12.36 10.78 -12.66
C LEU A 85 12.18 9.31 -12.28
N ALA A 86 12.95 8.83 -11.30
CA ALA A 86 12.82 7.47 -10.75
C ALA A 86 11.42 7.19 -10.17
N SER A 87 10.83 8.14 -9.44
CA SER A 87 9.49 8.00 -8.85
C SER A 87 8.42 7.95 -9.95
N VAL A 88 8.49 8.87 -10.92
CA VAL A 88 7.58 8.91 -12.07
C VAL A 88 7.65 7.63 -12.89
N VAL A 89 8.85 7.08 -13.11
CA VAL A 89 9.01 5.81 -13.84
C VAL A 89 8.37 4.66 -13.07
N VAL A 90 8.54 4.59 -11.75
CA VAL A 90 7.91 3.55 -10.93
C VAL A 90 6.38 3.69 -10.94
N GLU A 91 5.84 4.90 -10.83
CA GLU A 91 4.40 5.16 -10.96
C GLU A 91 3.84 4.67 -12.29
N MET A 92 4.51 5.02 -13.40
CA MET A 92 4.15 4.53 -14.73
C MET A 92 4.19 3.00 -14.83
N LEU A 93 5.16 2.34 -14.17
CA LEU A 93 5.21 0.87 -14.12
C LEU A 93 4.06 0.29 -13.31
N VAL A 94 3.68 0.92 -12.21
CA VAL A 94 2.54 0.50 -11.37
C VAL A 94 1.23 0.64 -12.13
N GLU A 95 1.00 1.75 -12.83
CA GLU A 95 -0.21 1.99 -13.61
C GLU A 95 -0.38 0.97 -14.75
N ASN A 96 0.73 0.57 -15.38
CA ASN A 96 0.73 -0.38 -16.50
C ASN A 96 0.91 -1.84 -16.06
N PHE A 97 0.96 -2.13 -14.76
CA PHE A 97 1.16 -3.48 -14.26
C PHE A 97 -0.07 -4.35 -14.49
N ASN A 98 0.04 -5.29 -15.42
CA ASN A 98 -1.04 -6.20 -15.79
C ASN A 98 -0.89 -7.63 -15.22
N GLY A 99 0.12 -7.85 -14.39
CA GLY A 99 0.43 -9.14 -13.78
C GLY A 99 1.72 -9.78 -14.31
N GLY A 100 2.22 -10.75 -13.57
CA GLY A 100 3.46 -11.47 -13.87
C GLY A 100 4.60 -11.09 -12.91
N PRO A 101 5.85 -11.42 -13.28
CA PRO A 101 7.01 -11.09 -12.45
C PRO A 101 7.21 -9.58 -12.35
N GLU A 102 7.98 -9.17 -11.35
CA GLU A 102 8.37 -7.77 -11.18
C GLU A 102 9.14 -7.24 -12.41
N PRO A 103 8.99 -5.94 -12.75
CA PRO A 103 9.75 -5.33 -13.82
C PRO A 103 11.25 -5.45 -13.57
N GLY A 104 11.98 -6.02 -14.54
CA GLY A 104 13.44 -6.14 -14.45
C GLY A 104 14.14 -4.77 -14.49
N GLY A 105 15.30 -4.69 -13.82
CA GLY A 105 16.16 -3.50 -13.86
C GLY A 105 15.86 -2.43 -12.81
N LEU A 106 14.91 -2.68 -11.90
CA LEU A 106 14.67 -1.83 -10.73
C LEU A 106 15.79 -2.02 -9.70
N SER A 107 16.25 -0.90 -9.11
CA SER A 107 17.11 -0.95 -7.92
C SER A 107 16.34 -1.46 -6.70
N GLY A 108 17.04 -1.86 -5.63
CA GLY A 108 16.39 -2.32 -4.40
C GLY A 108 15.36 -1.34 -3.83
N SER A 109 15.69 -0.05 -3.80
CA SER A 109 14.75 0.99 -3.33
C SER A 109 13.56 1.16 -4.28
N GLN A 110 13.77 1.06 -5.60
CA GLN A 110 12.69 1.18 -6.59
C GLN A 110 11.74 -0.02 -6.54
N ARG A 111 12.24 -1.22 -6.22
CA ARG A 111 11.43 -2.43 -6.01
C ARG A 111 10.53 -2.27 -4.78
N GLU A 112 11.08 -1.73 -3.68
CA GLU A 112 10.28 -1.42 -2.49
C GLU A 112 9.22 -0.36 -2.77
N ASP A 113 9.59 0.73 -3.45
CA ASP A 113 8.69 1.81 -3.87
C ASP A 113 7.56 1.27 -4.76
N PHE A 114 7.90 0.42 -5.74
CA PHE A 114 6.93 -0.27 -6.59
C PHE A 114 5.94 -1.09 -5.76
N GLY A 115 6.42 -1.90 -4.82
CA GLY A 115 5.57 -2.69 -3.93
C GLY A 115 4.70 -1.85 -3.00
N ASN A 116 5.19 -0.68 -2.58
CA ASN A 116 4.43 0.27 -1.74
C ASN A 116 3.32 0.99 -2.52
N MET A 117 3.49 1.19 -3.83
CA MET A 117 2.52 1.86 -4.69
C MET A 117 1.51 0.91 -5.33
N LEU A 118 1.85 -0.37 -5.51
CA LEU A 118 0.97 -1.35 -6.16
C LEU A 118 -0.35 -1.54 -5.40
N SER A 119 -1.46 -1.72 -6.13
CA SER A 119 -2.77 -1.92 -5.51
C SER A 119 -2.88 -3.29 -4.84
N THR A 120 -3.31 -3.33 -3.58
CA THR A 120 -3.58 -4.58 -2.84
C THR A 120 -4.87 -5.28 -3.29
N ASN A 121 -5.67 -4.65 -4.15
CA ASN A 121 -6.92 -5.20 -4.68
C ASN A 121 -6.73 -5.99 -5.98
N LEU A 122 -5.50 -6.17 -6.44
CA LEU A 122 -5.22 -6.97 -7.63
C LEU A 122 -5.55 -8.46 -7.39
N HIS A 123 -6.00 -9.13 -8.45
CA HIS A 123 -6.34 -10.54 -8.45
C HIS A 123 -5.10 -11.42 -8.21
N LEU A 124 -5.22 -12.48 -7.39
CA LEU A 124 -4.10 -13.33 -6.97
C LEU A 124 -3.28 -13.88 -8.16
N MET A 125 -3.97 -14.30 -9.22
CA MET A 125 -3.32 -14.79 -10.46
C MET A 125 -2.31 -13.82 -11.08
N LYS A 126 -2.49 -12.50 -10.90
CA LYS A 126 -1.59 -11.47 -11.44
C LYS A 126 -0.37 -11.21 -10.54
N ILE A 127 -0.53 -11.42 -9.23
CA ILE A 127 0.45 -11.00 -8.22
C ILE A 127 1.26 -12.16 -7.64
N ILE A 128 0.89 -13.41 -7.90
CA ILE A 128 1.53 -14.59 -7.31
C ILE A 128 3.04 -14.70 -7.60
N ASP A 129 3.49 -14.22 -8.75
CA ASP A 129 4.91 -14.24 -9.12
C ASP A 129 5.71 -13.10 -8.45
N LEU A 130 5.04 -12.12 -7.84
CA LEU A 130 5.72 -11.02 -7.18
C LEU A 130 6.44 -11.52 -5.94
N ASP A 131 7.69 -11.10 -5.80
CA ASP A 131 8.57 -11.47 -4.70
C ASP A 131 8.88 -10.26 -3.81
N ILE A 132 7.98 -9.28 -3.74
CA ILE A 132 8.24 -8.01 -3.07
C ILE A 132 7.64 -8.03 -1.68
N GLU A 133 8.48 -8.10 -0.65
CA GLU A 133 8.04 -8.17 0.76
C GLU A 133 7.17 -6.97 1.16
N SER A 134 7.55 -5.75 0.77
CA SER A 134 6.79 -4.53 1.10
C SER A 134 5.35 -4.57 0.59
N PHE A 135 5.13 -5.18 -0.58
CA PHE A 135 3.80 -5.40 -1.14
C PHE A 135 3.01 -6.42 -0.32
N TRP A 136 3.60 -7.58 -0.05
CA TRP A 136 2.90 -8.65 0.68
C TRP A 136 2.57 -8.27 2.12
N ARG A 137 3.44 -7.49 2.79
CA ARG A 137 3.13 -6.88 4.09
C ARG A 137 1.89 -6.01 4.04
N ARG A 138 1.75 -5.18 3.01
CA ARG A 138 0.55 -4.36 2.79
C ARG A 138 -0.68 -5.21 2.49
N VAL A 139 -0.54 -6.26 1.69
CA VAL A 139 -1.64 -7.21 1.42
C VAL A 139 -2.11 -7.84 2.71
N VAL A 140 -1.21 -8.38 3.53
CA VAL A 140 -1.54 -8.97 4.83
C VAL A 140 -2.23 -7.93 5.71
N TRP A 141 -1.66 -6.73 5.87
CA TRP A 141 -2.26 -5.65 6.66
C TRP A 141 -3.68 -5.28 6.22
N CYS A 142 -3.93 -5.26 4.91
CA CYS A 142 -5.25 -4.90 4.36
C CYS A 142 -6.27 -6.06 4.42
N CYS A 143 -5.82 -7.30 4.26
CA CYS A 143 -6.67 -8.48 4.19
C CYS A 143 -6.89 -9.16 5.55
N SER A 144 -5.98 -8.99 6.51
CA SER A 144 -6.09 -9.56 7.85
C SER A 144 -7.25 -8.94 8.63
N ALA A 145 -8.10 -9.76 9.23
CA ALA A 145 -9.10 -9.30 10.18
C ALA A 145 -8.48 -8.84 11.50
N ASP A 146 -7.44 -9.56 11.95
CA ASP A 146 -6.72 -9.27 13.18
C ASP A 146 -5.45 -8.45 12.91
N ARG A 147 -5.48 -7.20 13.38
CA ARG A 147 -4.32 -6.29 13.27
C ARG A 147 -3.23 -6.61 14.29
N LEU A 148 -3.54 -7.30 15.37
CA LEU A 148 -2.55 -7.67 16.39
C LEU A 148 -1.66 -8.79 15.87
N ALA A 149 -2.26 -9.81 15.23
CA ALA A 149 -1.52 -10.88 14.55
C ALA A 149 -0.47 -10.33 13.57
N TYR A 150 -0.78 -9.26 12.83
CA TYR A 150 0.21 -8.62 11.96
C TYR A 150 1.48 -8.19 12.70
N TYR A 151 1.34 -7.54 13.87
CA TYR A 151 2.50 -7.08 14.65
C TYR A 151 3.24 -8.23 15.30
N GLU A 152 2.54 -9.32 15.67
CA GLU A 152 3.19 -10.53 16.17
C GLU A 152 4.08 -11.16 15.09
N HIS A 153 3.59 -11.23 13.85
CA HIS A 153 4.36 -11.71 12.70
C HIS A 153 5.50 -10.77 12.31
N ASP A 154 5.34 -9.45 12.48
CA ASP A 154 6.42 -8.47 12.23
C ASP A 154 7.62 -8.60 13.17
N LEU A 155 7.41 -9.18 14.36
CA LEU A 155 8.51 -9.51 15.27
C LEU A 155 9.33 -10.71 14.79
N ASP A 156 8.74 -11.60 13.98
CA ASP A 156 9.42 -12.75 13.40
C ASP A 156 10.08 -12.39 12.07
N ARG A 157 11.41 -12.36 12.06
CA ARG A 157 12.21 -12.02 10.87
C ARG A 157 12.13 -13.07 9.76
N ASN A 158 11.73 -14.30 10.09
CA ASN A 158 11.66 -15.40 9.14
C ASN A 158 10.23 -15.63 8.65
N PHE A 159 9.31 -14.72 8.98
CA PHE A 159 7.92 -14.85 8.57
C PHE A 159 7.77 -14.70 7.06
N ASP A 160 7.17 -15.70 6.41
CA ASP A 160 6.89 -15.67 4.98
C ASP A 160 5.61 -14.87 4.68
N TRP A 161 5.79 -13.56 4.52
CA TRP A 161 4.71 -12.63 4.17
C TRP A 161 4.02 -12.98 2.87
N LYS A 162 4.76 -13.49 1.89
CA LYS A 162 4.23 -13.84 0.58
C LYS A 162 3.26 -14.99 0.72
N ARG A 163 3.70 -16.08 1.34
CA ARG A 163 2.86 -17.25 1.59
C ARG A 163 1.59 -16.87 2.34
N PHE A 164 1.71 -16.17 3.48
CA PHE A 164 0.56 -15.80 4.29
C PHE A 164 -0.39 -14.85 3.53
N GLY A 165 0.15 -13.92 2.75
CA GLY A 165 -0.63 -13.05 1.88
C GLY A 165 -1.38 -13.79 0.77
N ILE A 166 -0.78 -14.85 0.19
CA ILE A 166 -1.41 -15.73 -0.79
C ILE A 166 -2.57 -16.50 -0.14
N GLU A 167 -2.35 -17.08 1.05
CA GLU A 167 -3.38 -17.82 1.81
C GLU A 167 -4.60 -16.91 2.10
N LEU A 168 -4.37 -15.69 2.60
CA LEU A 168 -5.43 -14.70 2.85
C LEU A 168 -6.16 -14.28 1.58
N LYS A 169 -5.43 -14.04 0.48
CA LYS A 169 -6.03 -13.65 -0.79
C LYS A 169 -6.85 -14.76 -1.41
N LEU A 170 -6.37 -16.00 -1.32
CA LEU A 170 -7.09 -17.16 -1.80
C LEU A 170 -8.39 -17.36 -1.02
N ALA A 171 -8.32 -17.28 0.32
CA ALA A 171 -9.51 -17.32 1.17
C ALA A 171 -10.52 -16.23 0.76
N GLN A 172 -10.07 -14.98 0.66
CA GLN A 172 -10.93 -13.86 0.24
C GLN A 172 -11.58 -14.08 -1.13
N MET A 173 -10.86 -14.68 -2.08
CA MET A 173 -11.41 -15.00 -3.40
C MET A 173 -12.48 -16.09 -3.34
N VAL A 174 -12.30 -17.12 -2.51
CA VAL A 174 -13.30 -18.17 -2.28
C VAL A 174 -14.53 -17.60 -1.59
N GLU A 175 -14.35 -16.74 -0.58
CA GLU A 175 -15.43 -16.07 0.15
C GLU A 175 -16.28 -15.14 -0.74
N GLN A 176 -15.68 -14.52 -1.76
CA GLN A 176 -16.35 -13.61 -2.69
C GLN A 176 -17.09 -14.32 -3.83
N GLN A 177 -16.94 -15.64 -3.98
CA GLN A 177 -17.64 -16.35 -5.03
C GLN A 177 -19.15 -16.36 -4.79
N ASP A 178 -19.91 -16.18 -5.87
CA ASP A 178 -21.34 -16.40 -5.84
C ASP A 178 -21.60 -17.92 -5.91
N PRO A 179 -22.28 -18.51 -4.91
CA PRO A 179 -22.61 -19.93 -4.92
C PRO A 179 -23.41 -20.37 -6.15
N GLN A 180 -24.17 -19.48 -6.81
CA GLN A 180 -24.89 -19.79 -8.05
C GLN A 180 -23.96 -20.07 -9.24
N TYR A 181 -22.75 -19.52 -9.18
CA TYR A 181 -21.80 -19.45 -10.27
C TYR A 181 -20.45 -20.04 -9.87
N TRP A 182 -20.46 -20.98 -8.91
CA TRP A 182 -19.26 -21.57 -8.34
C TRP A 182 -18.36 -22.27 -9.38
N GLU A 183 -18.95 -22.69 -10.50
CA GLU A 183 -18.28 -23.32 -11.64
C GLU A 183 -17.62 -22.31 -12.61
N ILE A 184 -17.67 -20.99 -12.35
CA ILE A 184 -17.09 -20.00 -13.27
C ILE A 184 -15.54 -20.09 -13.31
N GLU A 185 -15.04 -20.18 -14.54
CA GLU A 185 -13.63 -20.33 -14.91
C GLU A 185 -12.73 -19.24 -14.28
N GLY A 186 -11.60 -19.69 -13.69
CA GLY A 186 -10.51 -18.83 -13.22
C GLY A 186 -10.12 -19.02 -11.76
N LEU A 187 -11.05 -19.42 -10.88
CA LEU A 187 -10.72 -19.73 -9.49
C LEU A 187 -9.89 -21.01 -9.40
N GLU A 188 -10.29 -22.06 -10.11
CA GLU A 188 -9.57 -23.34 -10.13
C GLU A 188 -8.11 -23.17 -10.59
N ASP A 189 -7.88 -22.42 -11.67
CA ASP A 189 -6.53 -22.13 -12.17
C ASP A 189 -5.70 -21.34 -11.15
N THR A 190 -6.35 -20.41 -10.44
CA THR A 190 -5.69 -19.64 -9.37
C THR A 190 -5.32 -20.54 -8.20
N VAL A 191 -6.21 -21.47 -7.81
CA VAL A 191 -5.94 -22.45 -6.74
C VAL A 191 -4.77 -23.34 -7.12
N LYS A 192 -4.76 -23.89 -8.34
CA LYS A 192 -3.65 -24.72 -8.86
C LYS A 192 -2.31 -23.97 -8.82
N ARG A 193 -2.32 -22.68 -9.16
CA ARG A 193 -1.11 -21.86 -9.14
C ARG A 193 -0.66 -21.48 -7.73
N ALA A 194 -1.60 -21.31 -6.80
CA ALA A 194 -1.35 -21.03 -5.39
C ALA A 194 -0.97 -22.26 -4.57
N ALA A 195 -1.32 -23.47 -5.03
CA ALA A 195 -1.06 -24.75 -4.38
C ALA A 195 0.34 -24.91 -3.74
N PRO A 196 1.47 -24.54 -4.38
CA PRO A 196 2.78 -24.71 -3.76
C PRO A 196 2.99 -23.85 -2.51
N TYR A 197 2.27 -22.74 -2.36
CA TYR A 197 2.45 -21.78 -1.27
C TYR A 197 1.46 -21.98 -0.12
N VAL A 198 0.31 -22.61 -0.36
CA VAL A 198 -0.78 -22.70 0.62
C VAL A 198 -0.60 -23.96 1.47
N GLU A 199 -0.35 -23.79 2.77
CA GLU A 199 -0.43 -24.91 3.73
C GLU A 199 -1.52 -24.71 4.78
N ASN A 200 -1.88 -23.46 5.09
CA ASN A 200 -2.94 -23.12 6.04
C ASN A 200 -3.99 -22.28 5.31
N LEU A 201 -5.24 -22.76 5.27
CA LEU A 201 -6.34 -21.99 4.69
C LEU A 201 -7.44 -21.78 5.72
N SER A 202 -7.75 -20.51 5.99
CA SER A 202 -8.85 -20.12 6.87
C SER A 202 -9.89 -19.37 6.06
N ILE A 203 -11.06 -19.98 5.89
CA ILE A 203 -12.22 -19.38 5.21
C ILE A 203 -13.23 -19.06 6.29
N GLU A 204 -13.46 -17.77 6.51
CA GLU A 204 -14.32 -17.28 7.59
C GLU A 204 -15.76 -17.00 7.14
N GLN A 205 -15.97 -16.76 5.85
CA GLN A 205 -17.29 -16.36 5.35
C GLN A 205 -17.58 -16.86 3.93
N LEU A 206 -18.25 -18.00 3.82
CA LEU A 206 -18.83 -18.42 2.54
C LEU A 206 -20.18 -17.75 2.30
N MET A 207 -20.44 -17.37 1.06
CA MET A 207 -21.72 -16.78 0.66
C MET A 207 -22.79 -17.89 0.57
N PRO A 208 -23.90 -17.78 1.33
CA PRO A 208 -24.99 -18.75 1.25
C PRO A 208 -25.78 -18.57 -0.04
N PHE A 209 -26.37 -19.65 -0.57
CA PHE A 209 -27.27 -19.55 -1.74
C PHE A 209 -28.40 -18.53 -1.49
N PRO A 210 -28.58 -17.54 -2.41
CA PRO A 210 -29.46 -16.41 -2.16
C PRO A 210 -30.92 -16.84 -2.04
N LEU A 211 -31.36 -17.76 -2.90
CA LEU A 211 -32.71 -18.30 -2.91
C LEU A 211 -32.69 -19.83 -2.75
N VAL A 212 -33.53 -20.33 -1.84
CA VAL A 212 -33.80 -21.77 -1.72
C VAL A 212 -35.29 -21.96 -2.01
N PRO A 213 -35.65 -22.70 -3.09
CA PRO A 213 -37.04 -22.94 -3.41
C PRO A 213 -37.72 -23.76 -2.30
N PRO A 214 -38.98 -23.45 -1.96
CA PRO A 214 -39.73 -24.26 -1.00
C PRO A 214 -39.98 -25.67 -1.55
N LEU A 215 -39.91 -26.67 -0.67
CA LEU A 215 -40.27 -28.05 -0.98
C LEU A 215 -41.74 -28.14 -1.41
N GLU A 216 -42.07 -29.18 -2.18
CA GLU A 216 -43.43 -29.44 -2.65
C GLU A 216 -44.40 -29.49 -1.46
N GLY A 217 -45.40 -28.59 -1.45
CA GLY A 217 -46.36 -28.42 -0.34
C GLY A 217 -46.06 -27.26 0.63
N TYR A 218 -44.97 -26.51 0.45
CA TYR A 218 -44.69 -25.28 1.20
C TYR A 218 -44.78 -24.04 0.31
N GLU A 219 -45.44 -22.98 0.78
CA GLU A 219 -45.40 -21.66 0.11
C GLU A 219 -44.10 -20.89 0.43
N SER A 220 -43.58 -21.05 1.65
CA SER A 220 -42.28 -20.52 2.07
C SER A 220 -41.77 -21.21 3.34
N TYR A 221 -40.45 -21.25 3.55
CA TYR A 221 -39.88 -21.73 4.81
C TYR A 221 -40.03 -20.68 5.92
N ARG A 222 -40.35 -21.13 7.13
CA ARG A 222 -40.07 -20.32 8.34
C ARG A 222 -38.54 -20.28 8.54
N LEU A 223 -38.01 -19.15 9.01
CA LEU A 223 -36.57 -18.86 9.13
C LEU A 223 -35.70 -19.94 9.81
N ALA A 224 -36.29 -20.78 10.68
CA ALA A 224 -35.61 -21.86 11.39
C ALA A 224 -35.81 -23.26 10.79
N SER A 225 -36.69 -23.40 9.79
CA SER A 225 -37.19 -24.68 9.27
C SER A 225 -36.58 -25.11 7.94
N THR A 226 -35.62 -24.37 7.39
CA THR A 226 -34.96 -24.76 6.14
C THR A 226 -34.14 -26.05 6.38
N PRO A 227 -34.38 -27.11 5.59
CA PRO A 227 -33.59 -28.35 5.67
C PRO A 227 -32.10 -28.08 5.42
N GLU A 228 -31.22 -28.75 6.18
CA GLU A 228 -29.77 -28.63 6.03
C GLU A 228 -29.28 -29.00 4.63
N ALA A 229 -29.93 -29.99 4.00
CA ALA A 229 -29.68 -30.40 2.63
C ALA A 229 -29.94 -29.30 1.57
N LEU A 230 -30.49 -28.15 1.95
CA LEU A 230 -30.72 -27.00 1.07
C LEU A 230 -29.92 -25.76 1.52
N CYS A 231 -29.13 -25.86 2.59
CA CYS A 231 -28.31 -24.79 3.14
C CYS A 231 -26.90 -24.82 2.53
N HIS A 232 -26.84 -24.71 1.21
CA HIS A 232 -25.58 -24.74 0.46
C HIS A 232 -24.87 -23.38 0.48
N HIS A 233 -23.54 -23.43 0.41
CA HIS A 233 -22.61 -22.28 0.38
C HIS A 233 -21.65 -22.33 -0.83
N GLY A 234 -21.71 -23.40 -1.63
CA GLY A 234 -20.83 -23.61 -2.79
C GLY A 234 -19.96 -24.85 -2.58
N SER A 235 -19.37 -25.39 -3.65
CA SER A 235 -18.58 -26.63 -3.58
C SER A 235 -17.10 -26.35 -3.33
N LEU A 236 -16.57 -26.70 -2.15
CA LEU A 236 -15.14 -26.54 -1.86
C LEU A 236 -14.24 -27.60 -2.55
N SER A 237 -14.77 -28.38 -3.50
CA SER A 237 -14.02 -29.41 -4.24
C SER A 237 -12.75 -28.88 -4.93
N ILE A 238 -12.74 -27.62 -5.34
CA ILE A 238 -11.56 -26.94 -5.90
C ILE A 238 -10.35 -26.94 -4.96
N LEU A 239 -10.56 -27.02 -3.64
CA LEU A 239 -9.49 -27.09 -2.66
C LEU A 239 -8.71 -28.41 -2.74
N GLY A 240 -9.26 -29.43 -3.42
CA GLY A 240 -8.57 -30.69 -3.69
C GLY A 240 -7.28 -30.54 -4.51
N HIS A 241 -7.07 -29.39 -5.18
CA HIS A 241 -5.82 -29.08 -5.88
C HIS A 241 -4.69 -28.60 -4.95
N LEU A 242 -4.98 -28.32 -3.67
CA LEU A 242 -3.99 -27.83 -2.70
C LEU A 242 -3.23 -28.98 -2.05
N GLU A 243 -2.25 -29.53 -2.74
CA GLU A 243 -1.49 -30.72 -2.29
C GLU A 243 -0.71 -30.50 -0.98
N ASN A 244 -0.32 -29.26 -0.69
CA ASN A 244 0.44 -28.90 0.52
C ASN A 244 -0.45 -28.46 1.70
N LEU A 245 -1.79 -28.48 1.55
CA LEU A 245 -2.71 -28.06 2.60
C LEU A 245 -2.64 -29.00 3.81
N THR A 246 -2.21 -28.46 4.95
CA THR A 246 -2.10 -29.20 6.22
C THR A 246 -3.20 -28.83 7.20
N SER A 247 -3.74 -27.61 7.09
CA SER A 247 -4.78 -27.10 7.98
C SER A 247 -5.85 -26.35 7.20
N LEU A 248 -7.11 -26.74 7.39
CA LEU A 248 -8.29 -26.06 6.85
C LEU A 248 -9.20 -25.65 8.00
N SER A 249 -9.45 -24.34 8.14
CA SER A 249 -10.41 -23.78 9.08
C SER A 249 -11.59 -23.21 8.30
N LEU A 250 -12.80 -23.72 8.56
CA LEU A 250 -14.04 -23.23 7.96
C LEU A 250 -14.93 -22.66 9.06
N VAL A 251 -15.28 -21.38 8.94
CA VAL A 251 -16.28 -20.75 9.79
C VAL A 251 -17.50 -20.42 8.93
N PHE A 252 -18.66 -20.93 9.33
CA PHE A 252 -19.93 -20.62 8.69
C PHE A 252 -20.61 -19.51 9.46
N GLY A 253 -20.87 -18.39 8.79
CA GLY A 253 -21.45 -17.23 9.44
C GLY A 253 -21.52 -16.00 8.54
N VAL A 254 -21.92 -14.89 9.16
CA VAL A 254 -22.15 -13.62 8.48
C VAL A 254 -21.25 -12.55 9.09
N LYS A 255 -20.08 -12.33 8.48
CA LYS A 255 -19.21 -11.20 8.80
C LYS A 255 -19.66 -9.99 7.97
N ASN A 256 -19.78 -8.82 8.61
CA ASN A 256 -20.21 -7.55 8.00
C ASN A 256 -21.53 -7.59 7.20
N TRP A 257 -22.50 -8.39 7.64
CA TRP A 257 -23.73 -8.62 6.88
C TRP A 257 -24.74 -7.48 7.06
N THR A 258 -25.18 -6.91 5.94
CA THR A 258 -26.12 -5.78 5.89
C THR A 258 -27.59 -6.22 5.80
N ASN A 259 -27.82 -7.51 5.50
CA ASN A 259 -29.15 -8.09 5.37
C ASN A 259 -29.65 -8.66 6.71
N PRO A 260 -30.95 -8.95 6.88
CA PRO A 260 -31.42 -9.66 8.07
C PRO A 260 -30.80 -11.06 8.12
N TYR A 261 -30.18 -11.38 9.24
CA TYR A 261 -29.63 -12.71 9.51
C TYR A 261 -30.74 -13.77 9.41
N ARG A 262 -30.41 -14.90 8.76
CA ARG A 262 -31.26 -16.09 8.73
C ARG A 262 -30.46 -17.25 9.29
N SER A 263 -31.07 -18.04 10.18
CA SER A 263 -30.41 -19.21 10.80
C SER A 263 -29.87 -20.21 9.77
N ARG A 264 -30.40 -20.25 8.55
CA ARG A 264 -29.89 -21.10 7.48
C ARG A 264 -28.47 -20.75 7.02
N TYR A 265 -28.02 -19.50 7.20
CA TYR A 265 -26.70 -19.03 6.75
C TYR A 265 -25.54 -19.52 7.62
N SER A 266 -25.83 -20.18 8.74
CA SER A 266 -24.84 -20.81 9.62
C SER A 266 -24.93 -22.33 9.61
N ARG A 267 -25.79 -22.91 8.77
CA ARG A 267 -25.91 -24.37 8.59
C ARG A 267 -25.10 -24.79 7.38
N PHE A 268 -24.34 -25.87 7.48
CA PHE A 268 -23.60 -26.43 6.34
C PHE A 268 -24.30 -27.67 5.81
N SER A 269 -24.06 -27.98 4.54
CA SER A 269 -24.51 -29.21 3.91
C SER A 269 -23.31 -30.08 3.54
N VAL A 270 -23.52 -31.39 3.36
CA VAL A 270 -22.46 -32.30 2.90
C VAL A 270 -21.98 -31.94 1.49
N ALA A 271 -22.82 -31.30 0.67
CA ALA A 271 -22.44 -30.90 -0.69
C ALA A 271 -21.43 -29.73 -0.72
N ASP A 272 -21.21 -29.07 0.42
CA ASP A 272 -20.25 -27.97 0.54
C ASP A 272 -18.80 -28.47 0.73
N VAL A 273 -18.62 -29.75 1.10
CA VAL A 273 -17.32 -30.39 1.43
C VAL A 273 -16.92 -31.44 0.41
#